data_AF-A0A502BUG9-F1
#
_entry.id   AF-A0A502BUG9-F1
#
_cell.length_a   1.000
_cell.length_b   1.000
_cell.length_c   1.000
_cell.angle_alpha   90.00
_cell.angle_beta   90.00
_cell.angle_gamma   90.00
#
_symmetry.space_group_name_H-M   'P 1'
#
loop_
_entity.id
_entity.type
_entity.pdbx_description
1 polymer ?
#
loop_
_entity_poly.entity_id
_entity_poly.type
_entity_poly.pdbx_seq_one_letter_code
_entity_poly.pdbx_strand_id
1 'polypeptide(L)' 'KQEIGRWANNRVENSHLPFRRRERAMVRFRQMKSLQKFASVHANVHNHFDLQRHLVDRQTYKERRSAALAEWQALAG' A
#
# COMPACT_ATOMS: atom_id res chain seq x y z
N LYS A 1 31.83 -19.57 12.27
CA LYS A 1 31.23 -18.28 11.88
C LYS A 1 29.77 -18.55 11.52
N GLN A 2 28.81 -18.13 12.34
CA GLN A 2 27.38 -18.34 12.04
C GLN A 2 26.97 -17.40 10.91
N GLU A 3 26.49 -17.95 9.80
CA GLU A 3 25.92 -17.18 8.70
C GLU A 3 24.59 -16.56 9.16
N ILE A 4 24.57 -15.23 9.22
CA ILE A 4 23.41 -14.44 9.65
C ILE A 4 22.44 -14.33 8.46
N GLY A 5 21.93 -15.45 7.95
CA GLY A 5 20.88 -15.48 6.92
C GLY A 5 19.52 -14.95 7.42
N ARG A 6 19.40 -14.73 8.74
CA ARG A 6 18.16 -14.33 9.42
C ARG A 6 17.66 -12.92 9.08
N TRP A 7 18.51 -12.05 8.53
CA TRP A 7 18.20 -10.63 8.32
C TRP A 7 17.92 -10.27 6.86
N ALA A 8 18.29 -11.12 5.89
CA ALA A 8 17.98 -10.92 4.48
C ALA A 8 16.47 -11.04 4.23
N ASN A 9 15.83 -12.04 4.82
CA ASN A 9 14.38 -12.24 4.70
C ASN A 9 13.58 -11.15 5.39
N ASN A 10 14.13 -10.52 6.43
CA ASN A 10 13.45 -9.49 7.19
C ASN A 10 13.07 -8.28 6.31
N ARG A 11 13.86 -7.92 5.30
CA ARG A 11 13.55 -6.74 4.46
C ARG A 11 12.37 -6.99 3.51
N VAL A 12 12.37 -8.11 2.80
CA VAL A 12 11.25 -8.53 1.96
C VAL A 12 10.02 -8.81 2.82
N GLU A 13 10.20 -9.44 3.97
CA GLU A 13 9.09 -9.81 4.84
C GLU A 13 8.46 -8.58 5.56
N ASN A 14 9.26 -7.55 5.86
CA ASN A 14 8.78 -6.27 6.42
C ASN A 14 8.12 -5.36 5.38
N SER A 15 8.50 -5.42 4.09
CA SER A 15 7.79 -4.62 3.06
C SER A 15 6.33 -5.07 2.91
N HIS A 16 6.03 -6.34 3.18
CA HIS A 16 4.67 -6.87 3.19
C HIS A 16 3.92 -6.69 4.52
N LEU A 17 4.53 -6.11 5.57
CA LEU A 17 3.87 -5.96 6.87
C LEU A 17 2.58 -5.13 6.82
N PRO A 18 2.53 -3.97 6.12
CA PRO A 18 1.29 -3.19 5.97
C PRO A 18 0.18 -3.97 5.26
N PHE A 19 0.57 -4.79 4.27
CA PHE A 19 -0.33 -5.68 3.54
C PHE A 19 -0.91 -6.76 4.46
N ARG A 20 -0.06 -7.48 5.21
CA ARG A 20 -0.49 -8.50 6.18
C ARG A 20 -1.38 -7.92 7.28
N ARG A 21 -1.09 -6.70 7.75
CA ARG A 21 -1.93 -6.00 8.74
C ARG A 21 -3.33 -5.72 8.18
N ARG A 22 -3.42 -5.26 6.92
CA ARG A 22 -4.70 -5.02 6.25
C ARG A 22 -5.47 -6.30 5.93
N GLU A 23 -4.79 -7.34 5.46
CA GLU A 23 -5.38 -8.68 5.26
C GLU A 23 -5.97 -9.24 6.55
N ARG A 24 -5.25 -9.11 7.68
CA ARG A 24 -5.72 -9.54 9.00
C ARG A 24 -6.86 -8.69 9.53
N ALA A 25 -6.79 -7.36 9.38
CA ALA A 25 -7.84 -6.43 9.79
C ALA A 25 -9.14 -6.61 8.99
N MET A 26 -9.04 -7.03 7.72
CA MET A 26 -10.18 -7.38 6.86
C MET A 26 -10.67 -8.83 7.08
N VAL A 27 -10.39 -9.44 8.25
CA VAL A 27 -10.93 -10.76 8.68
C VAL A 27 -10.56 -11.93 7.76
N ARG A 28 -9.39 -11.86 7.11
CA ARG A 28 -8.96 -12.78 6.03
C ARG A 28 -9.85 -12.67 4.79
N PHE A 29 -9.24 -12.69 3.62
CA PHE A 29 -10.02 -12.78 2.37
C PHE A 29 -10.79 -14.11 2.34
N ARG A 30 -12.11 -14.05 2.22
CA ARG A 30 -12.97 -15.25 2.15
C ARG A 30 -12.67 -16.12 0.92
N GLN A 31 -12.03 -15.55 -0.12
CA GLN A 31 -11.68 -16.26 -1.35
C GLN A 31 -10.30 -15.81 -1.86
N MET A 32 -9.52 -16.75 -2.42
CA MET A 32 -8.22 -16.45 -3.03
C MET A 32 -8.32 -15.45 -4.19
N LYS A 33 -9.43 -15.48 -4.94
CA LYS A 33 -9.67 -14.56 -6.06
C LYS A 33 -9.76 -13.09 -5.61
N SER A 34 -10.32 -12.81 -4.44
CA SER A 34 -10.40 -11.44 -3.92
C SER A 34 -9.05 -10.95 -3.39
N LEU A 35 -8.29 -11.84 -2.74
CA LEU A 35 -6.89 -11.57 -2.38
C LEU A 35 -6.05 -11.23 -3.61
N GLN A 36 -6.15 -12.02 -4.69
CA GLN A 36 -5.36 -11.80 -5.90
C GLN A 36 -5.71 -10.46 -6.57
N LYS A 37 -7.00 -10.14 -6.70
CA LYS A 37 -7.45 -8.83 -7.22
C LYS A 37 -6.97 -7.67 -6.35
N PHE A 38 -6.97 -7.82 -5.03
CA PHE A 38 -6.46 -6.80 -4.13
C PHE A 38 -4.95 -6.62 -4.27
N ALA A 39 -4.20 -7.72 -4.27
CA ALA A 39 -2.75 -7.72 -4.39
C ALA A 39 -2.26 -7.10 -5.71
N SER A 40 -2.98 -7.33 -6.82
CA SER A 40 -2.59 -6.78 -8.13
C SER A 40 -2.70 -5.26 -8.23
N VAL A 41 -3.52 -4.60 -7.40
CA VAL A 41 -3.75 -3.15 -7.47
C VAL A 41 -3.23 -2.38 -6.26
N HIS A 42 -2.99 -3.04 -5.12
CA HIS A 42 -2.70 -2.38 -3.85
C HIS A 42 -1.46 -1.47 -3.90
N ALA A 43 -0.37 -1.91 -4.54
CA ALA A 43 0.85 -1.09 -4.65
C ALA A 43 0.61 0.20 -5.46
N ASN A 44 -0.10 0.10 -6.59
CA ASN A 44 -0.43 1.26 -7.42
C ASN A 44 -1.31 2.25 -6.65
N VAL A 45 -2.34 1.76 -5.96
CA VAL A 45 -3.20 2.61 -5.12
C VAL A 45 -2.40 3.24 -3.99
N HIS A 46 -1.53 2.49 -3.32
CA HIS A 46 -0.72 3.03 -2.23
C HIS A 46 0.19 4.16 -2.70
N ASN A 47 0.93 3.95 -3.79
CA ASN A 47 1.87 4.92 -4.34
C ASN A 47 1.15 6.19 -4.83
N HIS A 48 -0.01 6.04 -5.47
CA HIS A 48 -0.82 7.18 -5.95
C HIS A 48 -1.22 8.14 -4.82
N PHE A 49 -1.50 7.59 -3.63
CA PHE A 49 -1.86 8.39 -2.46
C PHE A 49 -0.69 8.71 -1.52
N ASP A 50 0.51 8.19 -1.77
CA ASP A 50 1.72 8.50 -1.01
C ASP A 50 2.32 9.85 -1.45
N LEU A 51 1.57 10.92 -1.19
CA LEU A 51 1.89 12.28 -1.62
C LEU A 51 2.97 12.97 -0.77
N GLN A 52 3.82 12.19 -0.11
CA GLN A 52 4.97 12.66 0.68
C GLN A 52 4.62 13.85 1.58
N ARG A 53 3.59 13.71 2.42
CA ARG A 53 3.07 14.79 3.31
C ARG A 53 4.16 15.52 4.11
N HIS A 54 5.27 14.86 4.39
CA HIS A 54 6.39 15.38 5.16
C HIS A 54 7.35 16.27 4.35
N LEU A 55 7.23 16.30 3.02
CA LEU A 55 8.07 17.09 2.10
C LEU A 55 7.36 18.29 1.48
N VAL A 56 6.05 18.42 1.68
CA VAL A 56 5.23 19.47 1.09
C VAL A 56 4.42 20.19 2.15
N ASP A 57 4.09 21.45 1.90
CA ASP A 57 3.20 22.20 2.77
C ASP A 57 1.77 21.62 2.77
N ARG A 58 0.97 22.07 3.73
CA ARG A 58 -0.39 21.56 3.94
C ARG A 58 -1.34 21.85 2.76
N GLN A 59 -1.18 22.98 2.10
CA GLN A 59 -2.06 23.39 1.00
C GLN A 59 -1.75 22.56 -0.25
N THR A 60 -0.47 22.47 -0.61
CA THR A 60 0.02 21.61 -1.70
C THR A 60 -0.40 20.16 -1.50
N TYR A 61 -0.28 19.63 -0.28
CA TYR A 61 -0.74 18.27 0.04
C TYR A 61 -2.24 18.09 -0.19
N LYS A 62 -3.07 19.06 0.20
CA LYS A 62 -4.52 18.99 0.01
C LYS A 62 -4.90 18.98 -1.46
N GLU A 63 -4.29 19.85 -2.26
CA GLU A 63 -4.54 19.94 -3.70
C GLU A 63 -4.19 18.63 -4.40
N ARG A 64 -2.98 18.12 -4.17
CA ARG A 64 -2.54 16.83 -4.71
C ARG A 64 -3.46 15.68 -4.28
N ARG A 65 -3.93 15.69 -3.04
CA ARG A 65 -4.83 14.65 -2.52
C ARG A 65 -6.21 14.70 -3.17
N SER A 66 -6.74 15.90 -3.41
CA SER A 66 -8.00 16.09 -4.11
C SER A 66 -7.89 15.65 -5.57
N ALA A 67 -6.80 16.00 -6.26
CA ALA A 67 -6.53 15.56 -7.63
C ALA A 67 -6.43 14.03 -7.73
N ALA A 68 -5.62 13.41 -6.86
CA ALA A 68 -5.47 11.95 -6.82
C ALA A 68 -6.81 11.22 -6.57
N LEU A 69 -7.69 11.80 -5.74
CA LEU A 69 -9.03 11.26 -5.49
C LEU A 69 -9.94 11.39 -6.71
N ALA A 70 -9.93 12.53 -7.40
CA ALA A 70 -10.73 12.75 -8.61
C ALA A 70 -10.32 11.79 -9.74
N GLU A 71 -9.02 11.60 -9.95
CA GLU A 71 -8.48 10.62 -10.91
C GLU A 71 -8.92 9.19 -10.56
N TRP A 72 -8.85 8.82 -9.28
CA TRP A 72 -9.32 7.52 -8.82
C TRP A 72 -10.82 7.33 -9.08
N GLN A 73 -11.65 8.33 -8.80
CA GLN A 73 -13.09 8.28 -9.06
C GLN A 73 -13.40 8.12 -10.55
N ALA A 74 -12.63 8.77 -11.43
CA ALA A 74 -12.79 8.63 -12.87
C ALA A 74 -12.43 7.22 -13.39
N LEU A 75 -11.49 6.52 -12.75
CA LEU A 75 -11.09 5.16 -13.11
C LEU A 75 -11.96 4.07 -12.48
N ALA A 76 -12.56 4.35 -11.32
CA ALA A 76 -13.34 3.39 -10.53
C ALA A 76 -14.86 3.52 -10.72
N GLY A 77 -15.33 4.61 -11.35
CA GLY A 77 -16.72 4.78 -11.78
C GLY A 77 -17.05 3.94 -13.01
#